data_AF-A0A5K0Z236-F1
#
_entry.id   AF-A0A5K0Z236-F1
#
_cell.length_a   1.000
_cell.length_b   1.000
_cell.length_c   1.000
_cell.angle_alpha   90.00
_cell.angle_beta   90.00
_cell.angle_gamma   90.00
#
_symmetry.space_group_name_H-M   'P 1'
#
loop_
_entity.id
_entity.type
_entity.pdbx_description
1 polymer ?
#
loop_
_entity_poly.entity_id
_entity_poly.type
_entity_poly.pdbx_seq_one_letter_code
_entity_poly.pdbx_strand_id
1 'polypeptide(L)'
;APKALRRHLQVPCLNVTSLMSELLRELSTGIDTTTRSSTVESLIERINIGVDDLSTAFNLLPHANVHHHHNTNGTAHASTYIMDVIPLATVTSILTETVGRIEGIFSAVDELSVLARFKDHVDSYAGIGRKSTIKPQKNAAVNPLSGKEGPHVVVTVGHEAPLSGTGMQPLVAPSSMATQVEKEEKINEGRA
;
A
#
# COMPACT_ATOMS: atom_id res chain seq x y z
N ALA A 1 31.25 13.90 20.13
CA ALA A 1 30.12 13.23 20.81
C ALA A 1 30.58 12.42 22.00
N PRO A 2 30.26 12.85 23.23
CA PRO A 2 30.28 11.99 24.40
C PRO A 2 29.57 10.70 24.04
N LYS A 3 30.30 9.57 24.07
CA LYS A 3 29.77 8.26 23.64
C LYS A 3 28.44 7.93 24.34
N ALA A 4 28.22 8.47 25.54
CA ALA A 4 26.97 8.35 26.29
C ALA A 4 25.75 8.95 25.58
N LEU A 5 25.82 10.18 25.05
CA LEU A 5 24.69 10.84 24.36
C LEU A 5 24.28 10.07 23.10
N ARG A 6 25.28 9.65 22.31
CA ARG A 6 25.04 8.83 21.12
C ARG A 6 24.44 7.46 21.46
N ARG A 7 24.90 6.81 22.53
CA ARG A 7 24.34 5.53 22.97
C ARG A 7 22.87 5.65 23.38
N HIS A 8 22.47 6.78 23.95
CA HIS A 8 21.08 6.99 24.39
C HIS A 8 20.11 7.00 23.21
N LEU A 9 20.47 7.66 22.11
CA LEU A 9 19.64 7.71 20.89
C LEU A 9 19.86 6.54 19.93
N GLN A 10 20.95 5.79 20.09
CA GLN A 10 21.29 4.70 19.16
C GLN A 10 20.17 3.67 19.05
N VAL A 11 19.63 3.22 20.18
CA VAL A 11 18.57 2.19 20.22
C VAL A 11 17.28 2.68 19.55
N PRO A 12 16.67 3.81 19.96
CA PRO A 12 15.44 4.29 19.33
C PRO A 12 15.64 4.63 17.84
N CYS A 13 16.77 5.23 17.45
CA CYS A 13 17.07 5.48 16.03
C CYS A 13 17.10 4.18 15.22
N LEU A 14 17.83 3.17 15.70
CA LEU A 14 17.92 1.88 15.00
C LEU A 14 16.56 1.20 14.91
N ASN A 15 15.77 1.23 15.98
CA ASN A 15 14.42 0.67 15.99
C ASN A 15 13.54 1.31 14.92
N VAL A 16 13.44 2.65 14.89
CA VAL A 16 12.65 3.39 13.89
C VAL A 16 13.13 3.06 12.47
N THR A 17 14.45 3.06 12.22
CA THR A 17 14.98 2.71 10.88
C THR A 17 14.69 1.27 10.45
N SER A 18 14.72 0.32 11.39
CA SER A 18 14.38 -1.07 11.11
C SER A 18 12.91 -1.21 10.76
N LEU A 19 12.02 -0.59 11.55
CA LEU A 19 10.57 -0.61 11.33
C LEU A 19 10.19 0.04 9.99
N MET A 20 10.79 1.19 9.66
CA MET A 20 10.61 1.85 8.36
C MET A 20 11.02 0.93 7.20
N SER A 21 12.16 0.23 7.33
CA SER A 21 12.64 -0.70 6.30
C SER A 21 11.72 -1.90 6.15
N GLU A 22 11.20 -2.42 7.26
CA GLU A 22 10.23 -3.52 7.29
C GLU A 22 8.92 -3.12 6.60
N LEU A 23 8.37 -1.94 6.95
CA LEU A 23 7.17 -1.39 6.33
C LEU A 23 7.35 -1.19 4.82
N LEU A 24 8.44 -0.55 4.38
CA LEU A 24 8.70 -0.34 2.96
C LEU A 24 8.80 -1.67 2.18
N ARG A 25 9.42 -2.69 2.78
CA ARG A 25 9.49 -4.03 2.17
C ARG A 25 8.11 -4.66 2.06
N GLU A 26 7.29 -4.52 3.09
CA GLU A 26 5.94 -5.08 3.12
C GLU A 26 5.03 -4.40 2.08
N LEU A 27 5.09 -3.07 1.98
CA LEU A 27 4.37 -2.30 0.96
C LEU A 27 4.81 -2.70 -0.46
N SER A 28 6.12 -2.81 -0.70
CA SER A 28 6.65 -3.26 -1.98
C SER A 28 6.16 -4.66 -2.33
N THR A 29 6.22 -5.59 -1.37
CA THR A 29 5.76 -6.97 -1.56
C THR A 29 4.27 -6.98 -1.91
N GLY A 30 3.44 -6.21 -1.20
CA GLY A 30 2.01 -6.12 -1.47
C GLY A 30 1.69 -5.58 -2.86
N ILE A 31 2.47 -4.63 -3.37
CA ILE A 31 2.34 -4.14 -4.75
C ILE A 31 2.71 -5.25 -5.75
N ASP A 32 3.86 -5.90 -5.56
CA ASP A 32 4.37 -6.94 -6.47
C ASP A 32 3.43 -8.14 -6.57
N THR A 33 2.84 -8.55 -5.44
CA THR A 33 1.90 -9.66 -5.37
C THR A 33 0.46 -9.23 -5.60
N THR A 34 0.17 -7.94 -5.71
CA THR A 34 -1.19 -7.36 -5.73
C THR A 34 -2.05 -7.84 -4.55
N THR A 35 -1.45 -7.92 -3.36
CA THR A 35 -2.13 -8.34 -2.13
C THR A 35 -2.01 -7.30 -1.02
N ARG A 36 -3.06 -7.19 -0.22
CA ARG A 36 -3.06 -6.37 1.00
C ARG A 36 -2.47 -7.18 2.14
N SER A 37 -1.43 -6.65 2.77
CA SER A 37 -0.83 -7.26 3.96
C SER A 37 -1.54 -6.78 5.22
N SER A 38 -1.85 -7.72 6.12
CA SER A 38 -2.44 -7.44 7.43
C SER A 38 -1.44 -6.87 8.45
N THR A 39 -0.14 -6.94 8.17
CA THR A 39 0.91 -6.51 9.11
C THR A 39 1.21 -5.01 9.01
N VAL A 40 0.85 -4.37 7.89
CA VAL A 40 1.17 -2.97 7.57
C VAL A 40 0.63 -2.00 8.62
N GLU A 41 -0.63 -2.12 9.03
CA GLU A 41 -1.23 -1.25 10.05
C GLU A 41 -0.50 -1.36 11.39
N SER A 42 -0.14 -2.59 11.80
CA SER A 42 0.63 -2.81 13.03
C SER A 42 2.06 -2.25 12.96
N LEU A 43 2.67 -2.24 11.78
CA LEU A 43 3.99 -1.64 11.57
C LEU A 43 3.94 -0.12 11.71
N ILE A 44 2.89 0.53 11.21
CA ILE A 44 2.69 1.99 11.36
C ILE A 44 2.55 2.36 12.83
N GLU A 45 1.71 1.64 13.58
CA GLU A 45 1.57 1.87 15.02
C GLU A 45 2.92 1.74 15.74
N ARG A 46 3.69 0.68 15.44
CA ARG A 46 5.03 0.48 16.01
C ARG A 46 6.01 1.58 15.62
N ILE A 47 5.95 2.10 14.39
CA ILE A 47 6.79 3.23 13.95
C ILE A 47 6.45 4.46 14.77
N ASN A 48 5.17 4.76 14.97
CA ASN A 48 4.72 5.93 15.74
C ASN A 48 5.16 5.83 17.21
N ILE A 49 5.01 4.66 17.84
CA ILE A 49 5.58 4.41 19.18
C ILE A 49 7.10 4.63 19.17
N GLY A 50 7.80 4.13 18.14
CA GLY A 50 9.25 4.32 18.01
C GLY A 50 9.66 5.78 17.86
N VAL A 51 8.86 6.60 17.17
CA VAL A 51 9.07 8.05 17.05
C VAL A 51 8.87 8.76 18.38
N ASP A 52 7.84 8.37 19.15
CA ASP A 52 7.59 8.88 20.49
C ASP A 52 8.74 8.53 21.45
N ASP A 53 9.24 7.30 21.40
CA ASP A 53 10.42 6.86 22.16
C ASP A 53 11.66 7.66 21.77
N LEU A 54 11.88 7.89 20.47
CA LEU A 54 12.99 8.68 19.96
C LEU A 54 12.92 10.14 20.41
N SER A 55 11.74 10.75 20.33
CA SER A 55 11.49 12.12 20.80
C SER A 55 11.72 12.22 22.31
N THR A 56 11.19 11.27 23.07
CA THR A 56 11.39 11.20 24.52
C THR A 56 12.87 11.08 24.87
N ALA A 57 13.60 10.16 24.23
CA ALA A 57 15.03 10.00 24.45
C ALA A 57 15.83 11.25 24.08
N PHE A 58 15.42 11.98 23.03
CA PHE A 58 16.06 13.23 22.65
C PHE A 58 15.82 14.34 23.69
N ASN A 59 14.60 14.46 24.22
CA ASN A 59 14.24 15.45 25.25
C ASN A 59 14.85 15.14 26.63
N LEU A 60 15.16 13.87 26.91
CA LEU A 60 15.85 13.45 28.14
C LEU A 60 17.36 13.65 28.09
N LEU A 61 17.92 14.00 26.91
CA LEU A 61 19.33 14.40 26.86
C LEU A 61 19.52 15.56 27.84
N PRO A 62 20.61 15.57 28.63
CA PRO A 62 20.91 16.72 29.47
C PRO A 62 21.05 17.92 28.53
N HIS A 63 20.00 18.72 28.45
CA HIS A 63 20.06 20.04 27.86
C HIS A 63 21.19 20.72 28.61
N ALA A 64 22.34 20.92 27.95
CA ALA A 64 23.44 21.65 28.53
C ALA A 64 22.83 22.92 29.09
N ASN A 65 22.75 23.02 30.41
CA ASN A 65 21.97 24.05 31.08
C ASN A 65 22.37 25.39 30.47
N VAL A 66 21.49 25.97 29.66
CA VAL A 66 21.58 27.37 29.23
C VAL A 66 21.17 28.28 30.41
N HIS A 67 21.13 27.73 31.62
CA HIS A 67 21.10 28.52 32.83
C HIS A 67 22.47 29.15 33.04
N HIS A 68 22.61 30.30 32.41
CA HIS A 68 23.39 31.48 32.76
C HIS A 68 24.09 31.42 34.12
N HIS A 69 25.13 30.59 34.26
CA HIS A 69 26.14 30.83 35.27
C HIS A 69 27.25 31.60 34.56
N HIS A 70 27.24 32.90 34.78
CA HIS A 70 28.29 33.84 34.37
C HIS A 70 29.61 33.40 35.01
N ASN A 71 30.32 32.47 34.37
CA ASN A 71 31.69 32.14 34.71
C ASN A 71 32.43 31.68 33.44
N THR A 72 32.91 32.67 32.69
CA THR A 72 34.10 32.72 31.80
C THR A 72 34.53 31.53 30.91
N ASN A 73 33.76 30.45 30.77
CA ASN A 73 34.10 29.26 29.97
C ASN A 73 33.18 29.08 28.74
N GLY A 74 32.61 30.16 28.22
CA GLY A 74 31.54 30.17 27.20
C GLY A 74 31.86 29.46 25.88
N THR A 75 33.13 29.21 25.57
CA THR A 75 33.56 28.55 24.33
C THR A 75 33.42 27.02 24.38
N ALA A 76 33.61 26.39 25.54
CA ALA A 76 33.57 24.92 25.68
C ALA A 76 32.14 24.36 25.65
N HIS A 77 31.18 25.07 26.25
CA HIS A 77 29.76 24.68 26.26
C HIS A 77 29.10 24.87 24.90
N ALA A 78 29.40 25.98 24.21
CA ALA A 78 28.92 26.22 22.84
C ALA A 78 29.49 25.18 21.86
N SER A 79 30.77 24.83 22.01
CA SER A 79 31.43 23.79 21.19
C SER A 79 30.77 22.41 21.36
N THR A 80 30.46 22.01 22.60
CA THR A 80 29.76 20.74 22.89
C THR A 80 28.33 20.72 22.32
N TYR A 81 27.58 21.81 22.48
CA TYR A 81 26.22 21.92 21.93
C TYR A 81 26.21 21.79 20.40
N ILE A 82 27.11 22.51 19.72
CA ILE A 82 27.22 22.50 18.26
C ILE A 82 27.70 21.15 17.74
N MET A 83 28.69 20.52 18.39
CA MET A 83 29.27 19.26 17.89
C MET A 83 28.42 18.03 18.22
N ASP A 84 27.56 18.10 19.24
CA ASP A 84 26.90 16.90 19.77
C ASP A 84 25.38 16.98 19.76
N VAL A 85 24.78 18.10 20.17
CA VAL A 85 23.32 18.23 20.26
C VAL A 85 22.73 18.53 18.89
N ILE A 86 23.32 19.47 18.12
CA ILE A 86 22.80 19.83 16.80
C ILE A 86 22.77 18.62 15.83
N PRO A 87 23.83 17.81 15.70
CA PRO A 87 23.77 16.64 14.82
C PRO A 87 22.74 15.61 15.26
N LEU A 88 22.57 15.41 16.58
CA LEU A 88 21.54 14.50 17.10
C LEU A 88 20.13 15.02 16.82
N ALA A 89 19.90 16.32 17.04
CA ALA A 89 18.63 16.97 16.72
C ALA A 89 18.30 16.87 15.23
N THR A 90 19.31 17.06 14.38
CA THR A 90 19.21 16.94 12.93
C THR A 90 18.83 15.52 12.53
N VAL A 91 19.50 14.50 13.08
CA VAL A 91 19.17 13.10 12.81
C VAL A 91 17.75 12.77 13.26
N THR A 92 17.35 13.17 14.46
CA THR A 92 15.98 12.96 14.96
C THR A 92 14.95 13.61 14.05
N SER A 93 15.15 14.88 13.67
CA SER A 93 14.23 15.60 12.78
C SER A 93 14.14 14.95 11.39
N ILE A 94 15.27 14.52 10.80
CA ILE A 94 15.29 13.81 9.52
C ILE A 94 14.53 12.49 9.61
N LEU A 95 14.73 11.72 10.68
CA LEU A 95 14.05 10.44 10.87
C LEU A 95 12.53 10.64 11.01
N THR A 96 12.10 11.58 11.83
CA THR A 96 10.67 11.91 11.99
C THR A 96 10.03 12.38 10.68
N GLU A 97 10.71 13.26 9.94
CA GLU A 97 10.25 13.71 8.62
C GLU A 97 10.17 12.54 7.62
N THR A 98 11.14 11.62 7.66
CA THR A 98 11.15 10.44 6.80
C THR A 98 9.99 9.51 7.12
N VAL A 99 9.65 9.33 8.40
CA VAL A 99 8.45 8.57 8.82
C VAL A 99 7.19 9.17 8.19
N GLY A 100 7.00 10.49 8.29
CA GLY A 100 5.82 11.15 7.69
C GLY A 100 5.72 10.93 6.18
N ARG A 101 6.84 10.88 5.46
CA ARG A 101 6.85 10.53 4.03
C ARG A 101 6.46 9.08 3.77
N ILE A 102 6.91 8.14 4.62
CA ILE A 102 6.55 6.73 4.51
C ILE A 102 5.06 6.52 4.82
N GLU A 103 4.48 7.24 5.78
CA GLU A 103 3.03 7.22 6.00
C GLU A 103 2.26 7.70 4.76
N GLY A 104 2.75 8.74 4.09
CA GLY A 104 2.21 9.18 2.80
C GLY A 104 2.31 8.11 1.70
N ILE A 105 3.42 7.37 1.63
CA ILE A 105 3.56 6.22 0.73
C ILE A 105 2.54 5.14 1.08
N PHE A 106 2.36 4.81 2.36
CA PHE A 106 1.35 3.87 2.81
C PHE A 106 -0.05 4.30 2.34
N SER A 107 -0.45 5.55 2.54
CA SER A 107 -1.75 6.04 2.08
C SER A 107 -1.94 5.90 0.56
N ALA A 108 -0.90 6.21 -0.22
CA ALA A 108 -0.94 6.05 -1.67
C ALA A 108 -1.05 4.57 -2.10
N VAL A 109 -0.34 3.67 -1.41
CA VAL A 109 -0.42 2.22 -1.65
C VAL A 109 -1.77 1.66 -1.22
N ASP A 110 -2.34 2.18 -0.13
CA ASP A 110 -3.68 1.81 0.34
C ASP A 110 -4.75 2.20 -0.70
N GLU A 111 -4.71 3.43 -1.21
CA GLU A 111 -5.58 3.88 -2.30
C GLU A 111 -5.41 3.03 -3.57
N LEU A 112 -4.15 2.76 -3.96
CA LEU A 112 -3.83 1.88 -5.08
C LEU A 112 -4.43 0.49 -4.88
N SER A 113 -4.35 -0.06 -3.66
CA SER A 113 -4.87 -1.39 -3.34
C SER A 113 -6.38 -1.49 -3.60
N VAL A 114 -7.13 -0.41 -3.32
CA VAL A 114 -8.57 -0.34 -3.57
C VAL A 114 -8.86 -0.24 -5.07
N LEU A 115 -8.17 0.66 -5.78
CA LEU A 115 -8.35 0.87 -7.22
C LEU A 115 -7.99 -0.37 -8.04
N ALA A 116 -6.88 -1.03 -7.67
CA ALA A 116 -6.39 -2.23 -8.31
C ALA A 116 -7.01 -3.53 -7.76
N ARG A 117 -7.91 -3.43 -6.78
CA ARG A 117 -8.64 -4.55 -6.17
C ARG A 117 -7.68 -5.65 -5.66
N PHE A 118 -6.68 -5.24 -4.89
CA PHE A 118 -5.74 -6.16 -4.26
C PHE A 118 -6.50 -7.20 -3.45
N LYS A 119 -5.95 -8.41 -3.40
CA LYS A 119 -6.53 -9.52 -2.64
C LYS A 119 -6.01 -9.46 -1.21
N ASP A 120 -6.87 -9.65 -0.22
CA ASP A 120 -6.38 -9.76 1.16
C ASP A 120 -5.49 -10.99 1.30
N HIS A 121 -4.32 -10.84 1.93
CA HIS A 121 -3.47 -11.97 2.29
C HIS A 121 -4.18 -12.75 3.41
N VAL A 122 -5.06 -13.67 3.02
CA VAL A 122 -5.65 -14.64 3.94
C VAL A 122 -4.54 -15.65 4.24
N ASP A 123 -3.90 -15.53 5.41
CA ASP A 123 -3.15 -16.63 5.98
C ASP A 123 -4.07 -17.84 6.01
N SER A 124 -3.77 -18.82 5.16
CA SER A 124 -4.62 -19.98 4.91
C SER A 124 -4.79 -20.80 6.19
N TYR A 125 -5.78 -20.44 7.01
CA TYR A 125 -6.49 -21.41 7.80
C TYR A 125 -7.53 -22.06 6.90
N ALA A 126 -7.29 -23.34 6.63
CA ALA A 126 -8.17 -24.35 6.04
C ALA A 126 -9.59 -23.88 5.69
N GLY A 127 -9.96 -24.06 4.42
CA GLY A 127 -11.19 -23.59 3.83
C GLY A 127 -12.46 -23.82 4.66
N ILE A 128 -13.20 -22.74 4.86
CA ILE A 128 -14.65 -22.82 5.03
C ILE A 128 -15.25 -22.62 3.65
N GLY A 129 -15.44 -23.75 2.98
CA GLY A 129 -16.20 -23.82 1.74
C GLY A 129 -17.59 -23.24 1.96
N ARG A 130 -17.93 -22.18 1.22
CA ARG A 130 -19.32 -21.84 0.95
C ARG A 130 -19.91 -23.00 0.14
N LYS A 131 -20.53 -23.97 0.82
CA LYS A 131 -21.43 -24.95 0.19
C LYS A 131 -22.61 -24.18 -0.40
N SER A 132 -22.52 -23.84 -1.69
CA SER A 132 -23.71 -23.54 -2.48
C SER A 132 -24.38 -24.86 -2.82
N THR A 133 -25.54 -25.11 -2.22
CA THR A 133 -26.33 -26.32 -2.39
C THR A 133 -27.05 -26.28 -3.74
N ILE A 134 -26.36 -26.62 -4.83
CA ILE A 134 -27.04 -26.96 -6.09
C ILE A 134 -27.28 -28.47 -6.08
N LYS A 135 -28.54 -28.87 -5.93
CA LYS A 135 -28.96 -30.28 -6.05
C LYS A 135 -28.74 -30.73 -7.50
N PRO A 136 -28.00 -31.82 -7.78
CA PRO A 136 -27.92 -32.36 -9.14
C PRO A 136 -29.26 -33.00 -9.51
N GLN A 137 -29.85 -32.51 -10.60
CA GLN A 137 -31.03 -33.08 -11.22
C GLN A 137 -30.66 -34.47 -11.77
N LYS A 138 -31.10 -35.53 -11.07
CA LYS A 138 -31.03 -36.91 -11.54
C LYS A 138 -31.93 -37.03 -12.76
N ASN A 139 -31.36 -37.13 -13.96
CA ASN A 139 -31.97 -37.74 -15.15
C ASN A 139 -30.91 -37.89 -16.25
N ALA A 140 -30.05 -38.90 -16.11
CA ALA A 140 -29.39 -39.57 -17.24
C ALA A 140 -28.71 -40.84 -16.70
N ALA A 141 -29.26 -42.00 -17.00
CA ALA A 141 -28.57 -43.27 -16.83
C ALA A 141 -27.60 -43.43 -18.02
N VAL A 142 -26.30 -43.52 -17.73
CA VAL A 142 -25.27 -43.76 -18.73
C VAL A 142 -24.75 -45.18 -18.53
N ASN A 143 -25.11 -46.08 -19.45
CA ASN A 143 -24.49 -47.40 -19.51
C ASN A 143 -23.10 -47.27 -20.17
N PRO A 144 -22.03 -47.81 -19.56
CA PRO A 144 -20.73 -47.81 -20.22
C PRO A 144 -20.69 -48.88 -21.31
N LEU A 145 -20.61 -48.45 -22.57
CA LEU A 145 -20.25 -49.33 -23.68
C LEU A 145 -18.74 -49.58 -23.65
N SER A 146 -18.40 -50.85 -23.39
CA SER A 146 -17.05 -51.39 -23.56
C SER A 146 -16.67 -51.38 -25.05
N GLY A 147 -15.56 -50.74 -25.42
CA GLY A 147 -14.96 -50.95 -26.73
C GLY A 147 -14.16 -49.79 -27.33
N LYS A 148 -12.85 -49.82 -27.07
CA LYS A 148 -11.71 -49.43 -27.95
C LYS A 148 -11.57 -47.98 -28.47
N GLU A 149 -10.50 -47.35 -27.96
CA GLU A 149 -9.46 -46.55 -28.63
C GLU A 149 -9.83 -45.46 -29.66
N GLY A 150 -9.56 -44.19 -29.29
CA GLY A 150 -9.24 -43.08 -30.20
C GLY A 150 -10.03 -41.78 -29.94
N PRO A 151 -9.40 -40.59 -29.87
CA PRO A 151 -10.10 -39.32 -29.65
C PRO A 151 -10.56 -38.73 -30.99
N HIS A 152 -11.62 -39.30 -31.57
CA HIS A 152 -12.33 -38.67 -32.67
C HIS A 152 -13.78 -38.44 -32.26
N VAL A 153 -14.13 -37.20 -31.94
CA VAL A 153 -15.52 -36.78 -31.73
C VAL A 153 -16.12 -36.49 -33.10
N VAL A 154 -16.89 -37.43 -33.64
CA VAL A 154 -17.76 -37.22 -34.80
C VAL A 154 -19.03 -36.56 -34.29
N VAL A 155 -19.25 -35.29 -34.66
CA VAL A 155 -20.52 -34.60 -34.41
C VAL A 155 -21.40 -34.76 -35.65
N THR A 156 -22.40 -35.63 -35.57
CA THR A 156 -23.43 -35.74 -36.61
C THR A 156 -24.56 -34.76 -36.26
N VAL A 157 -24.69 -33.68 -37.05
CA VAL A 157 -25.80 -32.73 -36.93
C VAL A 157 -26.96 -33.25 -37.77
N GLY A 158 -28.09 -33.55 -37.12
CA GLY A 158 -29.34 -33.91 -37.79
C GLY A 158 -29.90 -32.72 -38.58
N HIS A 159 -30.21 -32.95 -39.85
CA HIS A 159 -30.82 -31.97 -40.74
C HIS A 159 -32.34 -32.10 -40.64
N GLU A 160 -33.00 -31.13 -40.01
CA GLU A 160 -34.44 -30.93 -40.16
C GLU A 160 -34.70 -29.54 -40.76
N ALA A 161 -35.15 -29.55 -42.02
CA ALA A 161 -35.92 -28.46 -42.65
C ALA A 161 -37.42 -28.69 -42.28
N PRO A 162 -38.40 -27.77 -42.52
CA PRO A 162 -38.40 -26.79 -43.63
C PRO A 162 -39.27 -25.49 -43.50
N LEU A 163 -39.23 -24.70 -44.59
CA LEU A 163 -40.20 -23.73 -45.16
C LEU A 163 -40.32 -22.26 -44.69
N SER A 164 -39.80 -21.39 -45.59
CA SER A 164 -40.47 -20.29 -46.34
C SER A 164 -41.08 -19.08 -45.62
N GLY A 165 -40.63 -17.86 -45.99
CA GLY A 165 -41.32 -16.60 -45.67
C GLY A 165 -40.55 -15.31 -45.93
N THR A 166 -40.43 -14.94 -47.20
CA THR A 166 -40.28 -13.62 -47.85
C THR A 166 -40.22 -12.32 -47.02
N GLY A 167 -39.28 -11.42 -47.34
CA GLY A 167 -39.44 -9.97 -47.10
C GLY A 167 -38.13 -9.16 -47.02
N MET A 168 -37.78 -8.45 -48.11
CA MET A 168 -36.68 -7.49 -48.18
C MET A 168 -36.93 -6.23 -47.33
N GLN A 169 -35.86 -5.67 -46.74
CA GLN A 169 -35.57 -4.22 -46.69
C GLN A 169 -34.18 -3.94 -46.04
N PRO A 170 -33.33 -3.07 -46.61
CA PRO A 170 -32.08 -2.63 -45.99
C PRO A 170 -32.05 -1.10 -45.72
N LEU A 171 -31.79 -0.68 -44.47
CA LEU A 171 -31.35 0.67 -44.05
C LEU A 171 -31.31 0.63 -42.50
N VAL A 172 -30.30 1.09 -41.75
CA VAL A 172 -29.73 2.45 -41.63
C VAL A 172 -28.46 2.32 -40.76
N ALA A 173 -27.41 3.05 -41.11
CA ALA A 173 -26.31 3.39 -40.19
C ALA A 173 -26.52 4.81 -39.63
N PRO A 174 -25.99 5.11 -38.43
CA PRO A 174 -25.36 6.41 -38.18
C PRO A 174 -23.97 6.17 -37.55
N SER A 175 -22.85 6.57 -38.18
CA SER A 175 -22.30 7.91 -38.40
C SER A 175 -22.06 8.75 -37.12
N SER A 176 -20.78 8.72 -36.73
CA SER A 176 -19.90 9.78 -36.17
C SER A 176 -20.46 11.19 -35.89
N MET A 177 -20.10 11.75 -34.73
CA MET A 177 -19.61 13.14 -34.46
C MET A 177 -19.19 13.17 -32.97
N ALA A 178 -17.94 13.42 -32.53
CA ALA A 178 -16.96 14.48 -32.78
C ALA A 178 -17.30 15.86 -32.15
N THR A 179 -16.57 16.17 -31.06
CA THR A 179 -15.83 17.43 -30.83
C THR A 179 -16.41 18.56 -29.94
N GLN A 180 -15.77 18.70 -28.77
CA GLN A 180 -15.20 19.88 -28.06
C GLN A 180 -16.03 21.13 -27.65
N VAL A 181 -15.39 21.87 -26.72
CA VAL A 181 -15.41 23.34 -26.47
C VAL A 181 -16.33 23.72 -25.27
N GLU A 182 -15.96 24.46 -24.21
CA GLU A 182 -14.79 25.27 -23.76
C GLU A 182 -15.02 25.68 -22.28
N LYS A 183 -13.94 26.09 -21.57
CA LYS A 183 -13.84 27.22 -20.58
C LYS A 183 -14.77 27.26 -19.34
N GLU A 184 -14.44 27.86 -18.18
CA GLU A 184 -13.61 29.03 -17.87
C GLU A 184 -12.85 28.86 -16.54
N GLU A 185 -11.62 29.38 -16.57
CA GLU A 185 -10.75 29.74 -15.46
C GLU A 185 -11.14 31.13 -14.93
N LYS A 186 -11.18 31.32 -13.60
CA LYS A 186 -11.09 32.66 -13.00
C LYS A 186 -10.45 32.62 -11.62
N ILE A 187 -9.17 32.98 -11.62
CA ILE A 187 -8.40 33.44 -10.48
C ILE A 187 -8.79 34.90 -10.25
N ASN A 188 -9.12 35.30 -9.02
CA ASN A 188 -9.10 36.71 -8.63
C ASN A 188 -8.39 36.86 -7.28
N GLU A 189 -7.25 37.51 -7.37
CA GLU A 189 -6.35 37.94 -6.31
C GLU A 189 -6.72 39.37 -5.94
N GLY A 190 -6.94 39.66 -4.65
CA GLY A 190 -7.36 40.98 -4.19
C GLY A 190 -6.82 41.29 -2.81
N ARG A 191 -5.62 41.89 -2.79
CA ARG A 191 -4.99 42.52 -1.63
C ARG A 191 -5.03 44.03 -1.83
N ALA A 192 -5.65 44.74 -0.89
CA ALA A 192 -5.33 46.11 -0.50
C ALA A 192 -5.80 46.30 0.95
#